data_AF-A0A1J1I4T2-F1
#
_entry.id   AF-A0A1J1I4T2-F1
#
_cell.length_a   1.000
_cell.length_b   1.000
_cell.length_c   1.000
_cell.angle_alpha   90.00
_cell.angle_beta   90.00
_cell.angle_gamma   90.00
#
_symmetry.space_group_name_H-M   'P 1'
#
loop_
_entity.id
_entity.type
_entity.pdbx_description
1 polymer ?
#
loop_
_entity_poly.entity_id
_entity_poly.type
_entity_poly.pdbx_seq_one_letter_code
_entity_poly.pdbx_strand_id
1 'polypeptide(L)'
;MKAFIIYFICFGVVFINQTAAQCDKLPEEMDLEECCNFPDMSFDDAIDKIVDQLKDQHLDGFMMACKVSESLFKELKLTKGTEIDDAATQKYIDTQVHDPNWKPVTKAAVTDCLKYVSEKKDAIAKILEAAPFNIKKDKCNASFVAMGACYHFKVYQSCPKDQWTESKKCSATKDWIVKCSNNMDIVKAFGSLNKA
;
A
#
# COMPACT_ATOMS: atom_id res chain seq x y z
N MET A 1 46.55 49.56 10.00
CA MET A 1 45.54 48.54 10.37
C MET A 1 44.17 49.05 9.91
N LYS A 2 43.69 48.54 8.78
CA LYS A 2 42.40 48.90 8.16
C LYS A 2 41.71 47.61 7.68
N ALA A 3 40.48 47.43 8.14
CA ALA A 3 39.29 46.76 7.57
C ALA A 3 39.39 45.43 6.79
N PHE A 4 38.50 44.46 7.11
CA PHE A 4 37.70 43.61 6.19
C PHE A 4 36.68 42.84 7.08
N ILE A 5 35.38 43.19 7.14
CA ILE A 5 34.27 42.87 6.21
C ILE A 5 33.61 41.49 6.49
N ILE A 6 32.41 41.58 7.09
CA ILE A 6 31.14 40.90 6.76
C ILE A 6 30.90 39.41 7.12
N TYR A 7 29.84 39.28 7.94
CA TYR A 7 28.93 38.18 8.28
C TYR A 7 28.40 37.34 7.09
N PHE A 8 28.17 36.04 7.35
CA PHE A 8 27.14 35.15 6.77
C PHE A 8 26.96 35.08 5.23
N ILE A 9 27.19 33.88 4.65
CA ILE A 9 26.24 33.12 3.80
C ILE A 9 26.95 31.88 3.22
N CYS A 10 26.40 30.71 3.60
CA CYS A 10 26.05 29.50 2.84
C CYS A 10 27.01 28.77 1.85
N PHE A 11 26.81 27.44 1.85
CA PHE A 11 27.14 26.41 0.85
C PHE A 11 28.64 26.08 0.68
N GLY A 12 29.09 24.83 0.60
CA GLY A 12 28.54 23.47 0.59
C GLY A 12 29.78 22.58 0.78
N VAL A 13 29.75 21.33 1.19
CA VAL A 13 28.96 20.21 0.74
C VAL A 13 29.07 19.21 1.88
N VAL A 14 28.06 19.12 2.75
CA VAL A 14 27.88 17.85 3.46
C VAL A 14 27.28 16.93 2.41
N PHE A 15 28.11 16.04 1.88
CA PHE A 15 27.63 14.85 1.21
C PHE A 15 26.74 14.12 2.22
N ILE A 16 25.44 14.42 2.20
CA ILE A 16 24.45 13.55 2.76
C ILE A 16 24.54 12.33 1.85
N ASN A 17 25.30 11.32 2.29
CA ASN A 17 25.11 9.97 1.82
C ASN A 17 23.61 9.73 1.89
N GLN A 18 22.95 9.66 0.74
CA GLN A 18 21.65 9.05 0.62
C GLN A 18 21.86 7.61 1.09
N THR A 19 21.70 7.38 2.39
CA THR A 19 21.52 6.04 2.93
C THR A 19 20.36 5.47 2.15
N ALA A 20 20.60 4.40 1.39
CA ALA A 20 19.54 3.64 0.74
C ALA A 20 18.39 3.50 1.74
N ALA A 21 17.17 3.90 1.35
CA ALA A 21 16.03 3.83 2.25
C ALA A 21 15.92 2.41 2.80
N GLN A 22 15.84 2.26 4.12
CA GLN A 22 15.63 0.97 4.79
C GLN A 22 14.18 0.54 4.56
N CYS A 23 13.89 0.02 3.36
CA CYS A 23 12.56 -0.41 2.95
C CYS A 23 12.12 -1.73 3.58
N ASP A 24 13.02 -2.38 4.32
CA ASP A 24 12.79 -3.58 5.12
C ASP A 24 12.24 -3.28 6.53
N LYS A 25 12.11 -1.99 6.89
CA LYS A 25 11.54 -1.54 8.17
C LYS A 25 10.45 -0.49 7.96
N LEU A 26 9.30 -0.73 8.59
CA LEU A 26 8.23 0.26 8.64
C LEU A 26 8.60 1.41 9.59
N PRO A 27 8.17 2.65 9.30
CA PRO A 27 8.19 3.73 10.28
C PRO A 27 7.42 3.32 11.54
N GLU A 28 8.01 3.56 12.72
CA GLU A 28 7.46 3.10 14.02
C GLU A 28 6.06 3.63 14.33
N GLU A 29 5.65 4.74 13.73
CA GLU A 29 4.35 5.36 13.93
C GLU A 29 3.54 5.44 12.63
N MET A 30 3.65 4.46 11.73
CA MET A 30 2.85 4.50 10.49
C MET A 30 1.37 4.30 10.80
N ASP A 31 0.62 5.41 10.81
CA ASP A 31 -0.84 5.44 10.78
C ASP A 31 -1.26 6.28 9.56
N LEU A 32 -1.84 5.61 8.56
CA LEU A 32 -2.22 6.26 7.31
C LEU A 32 -3.48 7.12 7.48
N GLU A 33 -4.39 6.71 8.36
CA GLU A 33 -5.69 7.36 8.56
C GLU A 33 -5.55 8.66 9.35
N GLU A 34 -4.59 8.72 10.28
CA GLU A 34 -4.23 9.97 10.96
C GLU A 34 -3.73 11.06 9.98
N CYS A 35 -3.08 10.61 8.91
CA CYS A 35 -2.41 11.48 7.94
C CYS A 35 -3.27 11.83 6.73
N CYS A 36 -4.20 10.95 6.35
CA CYS A 36 -5.06 11.14 5.21
C CYS A 36 -6.47 10.69 5.53
N ASN A 37 -7.44 11.60 5.42
CA ASN A 37 -8.85 11.28 5.57
C ASN A 37 -9.38 10.60 4.31
N PHE A 38 -9.25 9.28 4.26
CA PHE A 38 -9.71 8.46 3.14
C PHE A 38 -11.24 8.55 2.96
N PRO A 39 -11.75 8.36 1.74
CA PRO A 39 -13.18 8.28 1.54
C PRO A 39 -13.69 7.00 2.20
N ASP A 40 -14.87 7.06 2.81
CA ASP A 40 -15.61 5.85 3.16
C ASP A 40 -15.94 5.13 1.85
N MET A 41 -15.21 4.03 1.63
CA MET A 41 -15.54 3.06 0.61
C MET A 41 -16.22 1.94 1.36
N SER A 42 -17.54 1.84 1.26
CA SER A 42 -18.41 0.98 2.07
C SER A 42 -18.14 -0.52 1.89
N PHE A 43 -16.97 -0.96 2.30
CA PHE A 43 -16.46 -2.32 2.30
C PHE A 43 -16.44 -2.91 3.70
N ASP A 44 -16.52 -2.07 4.73
CA ASP A 44 -16.34 -2.48 6.13
C ASP A 44 -17.29 -3.62 6.51
N ASP A 45 -18.57 -3.51 6.19
CA ASP A 45 -19.55 -4.59 6.42
C ASP A 45 -19.17 -5.91 5.71
N ALA A 46 -18.63 -5.82 4.50
CA ALA A 46 -18.21 -6.99 3.74
C ALA A 46 -16.92 -7.60 4.31
N ILE A 47 -15.96 -6.75 4.70
CA ILE A 47 -14.71 -7.15 5.34
C ILE A 47 -14.99 -7.81 6.67
N ASP A 48 -15.81 -7.21 7.53
CA ASP A 48 -16.18 -7.73 8.84
C ASP A 48 -16.83 -9.11 8.72
N LYS A 49 -17.79 -9.24 7.79
CA LYS A 49 -18.42 -10.54 7.48
C LYS A 49 -17.39 -11.59 7.04
N ILE A 50 -16.42 -11.22 6.20
CA ILE A 50 -15.38 -12.14 5.72
C ILE A 50 -14.43 -12.51 6.87
N VAL A 51 -13.99 -11.54 7.67
CA VAL A 51 -13.13 -11.76 8.83
C VAL A 51 -13.81 -12.72 9.82
N ASP A 52 -15.09 -12.52 10.09
CA ASP A 52 -15.89 -13.39 10.94
C ASP A 52 -16.00 -14.83 10.42
N GLN A 53 -16.00 -15.03 9.10
CA GLN A 53 -15.99 -16.37 8.49
C GLN A 53 -14.62 -17.06 8.56
N LEU A 54 -13.55 -16.27 8.69
CA LEU A 54 -12.16 -16.76 8.66
C LEU A 54 -11.55 -16.89 10.07
N LYS A 55 -12.12 -16.27 11.10
CA LYS A 55 -11.53 -16.19 12.45
C LYS A 55 -11.22 -17.54 13.10
N ASP A 56 -12.02 -18.56 12.84
CA ASP A 56 -11.84 -19.90 13.43
C ASP A 56 -10.80 -20.76 12.68
N GLN A 57 -10.22 -20.24 11.59
CA GLN A 57 -9.26 -20.99 10.75
C GLN A 57 -7.81 -20.91 11.24
N HIS A 58 -7.53 -20.18 12.34
CA HIS A 58 -6.20 -20.01 12.92
C HIS A 58 -5.11 -19.65 11.89
N LEU A 59 -5.45 -18.77 10.95
CA LEU A 59 -4.53 -18.28 9.92
C LEU A 59 -3.51 -17.33 10.55
N ASP A 60 -2.24 -17.41 10.11
CA ASP A 60 -1.29 -16.34 10.40
C ASP A 60 -1.75 -15.02 9.76
N GLY A 61 -1.28 -13.88 10.27
CA GLY A 61 -1.81 -12.58 9.86
C GLY A 61 -1.62 -12.27 8.37
N PHE A 62 -0.59 -12.80 7.71
CA PHE A 62 -0.46 -12.63 6.26
C PHE A 62 -1.48 -13.50 5.52
N MET A 63 -1.57 -14.78 5.87
CA MET A 63 -2.52 -15.69 5.24
C MET A 63 -3.96 -15.19 5.43
N MET A 64 -4.27 -14.65 6.60
CA MET A 64 -5.53 -13.96 6.89
C MET A 64 -5.74 -12.78 5.91
N ALA A 65 -4.78 -11.84 5.81
CA ALA A 65 -4.87 -10.71 4.88
C ALA A 65 -5.05 -11.17 3.42
N CYS A 66 -4.35 -12.23 3.01
CA CYS A 66 -4.46 -12.80 1.68
C CYS A 66 -5.86 -13.38 1.43
N LYS A 67 -6.41 -14.11 2.40
CA LYS A 67 -7.75 -14.71 2.30
C LYS A 67 -8.87 -13.69 2.36
N VAL A 68 -8.75 -12.68 3.22
CA VAL A 68 -9.68 -11.55 3.25
C VAL A 68 -9.69 -10.85 1.89
N SER A 69 -8.51 -10.53 1.34
CA SER A 69 -8.39 -9.88 0.03
C SER A 69 -9.00 -10.73 -1.09
N GLU A 70 -8.68 -12.02 -1.14
CA GLU A 70 -9.24 -12.95 -2.14
C GLU A 70 -10.78 -13.04 -2.04
N SER A 71 -11.31 -13.17 -0.82
CA SER A 71 -12.75 -13.26 -0.57
C SER A 71 -13.48 -11.96 -0.92
N LEU A 72 -12.88 -10.81 -0.60
CA LEU A 72 -13.47 -9.50 -0.91
C LEU A 72 -13.62 -9.31 -2.41
N PHE A 73 -12.58 -9.62 -3.19
CA PHE A 73 -12.66 -9.54 -4.65
C PHE A 73 -13.73 -10.47 -5.22
N LYS A 74 -13.91 -11.67 -4.65
CA LYS A 74 -14.96 -12.60 -5.06
C LYS A 74 -16.36 -12.10 -4.70
N GLU A 75 -16.58 -11.62 -3.48
CA GLU A 75 -17.87 -11.09 -3.01
C GLU A 75 -18.32 -9.91 -3.89
N LEU A 76 -17.37 -9.04 -4.23
CA LEU A 76 -17.59 -7.88 -5.10
C LEU A 76 -17.65 -8.23 -6.60
N LYS A 77 -17.49 -9.51 -6.96
CA LYS A 77 -17.50 -10.02 -8.34
C LYS A 77 -16.44 -9.34 -9.23
N LEU A 78 -15.27 -9.08 -8.66
CA LEU A 78 -14.11 -8.46 -9.33
C LEU A 78 -13.10 -9.50 -9.83
N THR A 79 -13.54 -10.73 -10.02
CA THR A 79 -12.69 -11.85 -10.43
C THR A 79 -13.17 -12.48 -11.73
N LYS A 80 -12.22 -12.84 -12.61
CA LYS A 80 -12.45 -13.68 -13.79
C LYS A 80 -11.73 -15.00 -13.59
N GLY A 81 -12.47 -16.00 -13.09
CA GLY A 81 -11.88 -17.26 -12.65
C GLY A 81 -11.07 -17.05 -11.36
N THR A 82 -9.77 -17.34 -11.40
CA THR A 82 -8.86 -17.18 -10.25
C THR A 82 -8.08 -15.87 -10.26
N GLU A 83 -8.30 -15.02 -11.26
CA GLU A 83 -7.59 -13.75 -11.45
C GLU A 83 -8.51 -12.55 -11.21
N ILE A 84 -7.90 -11.38 -11.02
CA ILE A 84 -8.61 -10.10 -10.97
C ILE A 84 -9.20 -9.81 -12.36
N ASP A 85 -10.45 -9.37 -12.40
CA ASP A 85 -11.09 -8.87 -13.61
C ASP A 85 -10.88 -7.35 -13.68
N ASP A 86 -9.91 -6.92 -14.49
CA ASP A 86 -9.58 -5.51 -14.68
C ASP A 86 -10.79 -4.67 -15.07
N ALA A 87 -11.64 -5.18 -15.98
CA ALA A 87 -12.79 -4.45 -16.49
C ALA A 87 -13.88 -4.33 -15.43
N ALA A 88 -14.15 -5.41 -14.68
CA ALA A 88 -15.09 -5.38 -13.57
C ALA A 88 -14.59 -4.44 -12.46
N THR A 89 -13.29 -4.47 -12.15
CA THR A 89 -12.66 -3.60 -11.13
C THR A 89 -12.79 -2.13 -11.52
N GLN A 90 -12.44 -1.75 -12.74
CA GLN A 90 -12.57 -0.38 -13.22
C GLN A 90 -14.03 0.10 -13.17
N LYS A 91 -14.96 -0.75 -13.62
CA LYS A 91 -16.40 -0.45 -13.59
C LYS A 91 -16.92 -0.28 -12.16
N TYR A 92 -16.44 -1.11 -11.23
CA TYR A 92 -16.80 -1.02 -9.82
C TYR A 92 -16.42 0.34 -9.24
N ILE A 93 -15.18 0.79 -9.46
CA ILE A 93 -14.70 2.11 -9.04
C ILE A 93 -15.53 3.24 -9.65
N ASP A 94 -15.83 3.16 -10.95
CA ASP A 94 -16.65 4.16 -11.63
C ASP A 94 -18.05 4.29 -11.03
N THR A 95 -18.57 3.20 -10.43
CA THR A 95 -19.91 3.12 -9.84
C THR A 95 -19.93 3.52 -8.37
N GLN A 96 -18.93 3.12 -7.58
CA GLN A 96 -18.97 3.20 -6.11
C GLN A 96 -18.29 4.45 -5.56
N VAL A 97 -17.31 5.00 -6.27
CA VAL A 97 -16.62 6.20 -5.81
C VAL A 97 -17.37 7.42 -6.34
N HIS A 98 -18.18 8.01 -5.45
CA HIS A 98 -19.01 9.17 -5.73
C HIS A 98 -18.33 10.49 -5.39
N ASP A 99 -17.40 10.48 -4.43
CA ASP A 99 -16.66 11.68 -4.02
C ASP A 99 -15.80 12.20 -5.20
N PRO A 100 -16.01 13.44 -5.65
CA PRO A 100 -15.29 14.01 -6.80
C PRO A 100 -13.80 14.26 -6.54
N ASN A 101 -13.38 14.45 -5.28
CA ASN A 101 -11.97 14.61 -4.91
C ASN A 101 -11.25 13.26 -4.97
N TRP A 102 -11.95 12.18 -4.61
CA TRP A 102 -11.36 10.84 -4.53
C TRP A 102 -11.51 10.01 -5.80
N LYS A 103 -12.53 10.24 -6.63
CA LYS A 103 -12.74 9.50 -7.87
C LYS A 103 -11.54 9.48 -8.81
N PRO A 104 -10.91 10.63 -9.18
CA PRO A 104 -9.76 10.61 -10.07
C PRO A 104 -8.53 9.92 -9.43
N VAL A 105 -8.31 10.13 -8.13
CA VAL A 105 -7.22 9.49 -7.37
C VAL A 105 -7.38 7.98 -7.36
N THR A 106 -8.58 7.51 -7.01
CA THR A 106 -8.92 6.08 -6.93
C THR A 106 -8.79 5.39 -8.28
N LYS A 107 -9.30 6.02 -9.35
CA LYS A 107 -9.20 5.48 -10.72
C LYS A 107 -7.77 5.38 -11.21
N ALA A 108 -6.94 6.40 -10.96
CA ALA A 108 -5.53 6.37 -11.30
C ALA A 108 -4.79 5.27 -10.51
N ALA A 109 -5.00 5.20 -9.20
CA ALA A 109 -4.41 4.18 -8.34
C ALA A 109 -4.76 2.75 -8.80
N VAL A 110 -6.04 2.47 -9.05
CA VAL A 110 -6.50 1.15 -9.51
C VAL A 110 -5.90 0.80 -10.87
N THR A 111 -5.84 1.75 -11.81
CA THR A 111 -5.23 1.53 -13.13
C THR A 111 -3.75 1.16 -13.02
N ASP A 112 -2.99 1.94 -12.23
CA ASP A 112 -1.57 1.68 -11.99
C ASP A 112 -1.35 0.33 -11.30
N CYS A 113 -2.20 -0.01 -10.33
CA CYS A 113 -2.06 -1.24 -9.54
C CYS A 113 -2.44 -2.49 -10.32
N LEU A 114 -3.47 -2.45 -11.16
CA LEU A 114 -3.78 -3.55 -12.08
C LEU A 114 -2.60 -3.84 -13.01
N LYS A 115 -1.99 -2.77 -13.57
CA LYS A 115 -0.79 -2.89 -14.38
C LYS A 115 0.38 -3.48 -13.58
N TYR A 116 0.65 -2.96 -12.40
CA TYR A 116 1.73 -3.43 -11.53
C TYR A 116 1.58 -4.92 -11.18
N VAL A 117 0.39 -5.35 -10.73
CA VAL A 117 0.12 -6.73 -10.35
C VAL A 117 0.22 -7.66 -11.56
N SER A 118 -0.28 -7.24 -12.72
CA SER A 118 -0.15 -8.01 -13.97
C SER A 118 1.32 -8.20 -14.38
N GLU A 119 2.11 -7.12 -14.39
CA GLU A 119 3.52 -7.15 -14.78
C GLU A 119 4.43 -7.88 -13.76
N LYS A 120 4.06 -7.88 -12.48
CA LYS A 120 4.90 -8.40 -11.38
C LYS A 120 4.37 -9.68 -10.75
N LYS A 121 3.28 -10.27 -11.26
CA LYS A 121 2.59 -11.44 -10.70
C LYS A 121 3.54 -12.56 -10.25
N ASP A 122 4.46 -12.97 -11.14
CA ASP A 122 5.39 -14.06 -10.84
C ASP A 122 6.44 -13.67 -9.78
N ALA A 123 6.90 -12.42 -9.80
CA ALA A 123 7.85 -11.91 -8.81
C ALA A 123 7.19 -11.81 -7.42
N ILE A 124 5.96 -11.28 -7.36
CA ILE A 124 5.16 -11.22 -6.14
C ILE A 124 4.98 -12.62 -5.57
N ALA A 125 4.54 -13.58 -6.39
CA ALA A 125 4.28 -14.92 -5.92
C ALA A 125 5.55 -15.62 -5.42
N LYS A 126 6.70 -15.44 -6.07
CA LYS A 126 7.99 -15.98 -5.59
C LYS A 126 8.37 -15.46 -4.21
N ILE A 127 8.07 -14.19 -3.91
CA ILE A 127 8.38 -13.59 -2.61
C ILE A 127 7.48 -14.16 -1.52
N LEU A 128 6.20 -14.37 -1.81
CA LEU A 128 5.27 -14.95 -0.84
C LEU A 128 5.49 -16.45 -0.64
N GLU A 129 5.95 -17.17 -1.65
CA GLU A 129 6.34 -18.58 -1.51
C GLU A 129 7.61 -18.74 -0.66
N ALA A 130 8.48 -17.73 -0.64
CA ALA A 130 9.70 -17.73 0.16
C ALA A 130 9.42 -17.42 1.65
N ALA A 131 10.37 -17.78 2.51
CA ALA A 131 10.37 -17.35 3.90
C ALA A 131 10.46 -15.81 3.99
N PRO A 132 9.79 -15.17 4.98
CA PRO A 132 9.08 -15.78 6.10
C PRO A 132 7.62 -16.21 5.81
N PHE A 133 7.08 -15.89 4.63
CA PHE A 133 5.66 -16.07 4.32
C PHE A 133 5.27 -17.53 4.06
N ASN A 134 6.06 -18.27 3.27
CA ASN A 134 5.81 -19.67 2.94
C ASN A 134 4.40 -19.96 2.36
N ILE A 135 3.82 -19.00 1.64
CA ILE A 135 2.48 -19.06 1.08
C ILE A 135 2.54 -19.60 -0.34
N LYS A 136 1.98 -20.78 -0.53
CA LYS A 136 1.87 -21.40 -1.84
C LYS A 136 0.71 -20.80 -2.64
N LYS A 137 0.89 -20.66 -3.95
CA LYS A 137 -0.12 -20.16 -4.90
C LYS A 137 -1.47 -20.88 -4.84
N ASP A 138 -1.48 -22.18 -4.51
CA ASP A 138 -2.72 -22.97 -4.36
C ASP A 138 -3.48 -22.63 -3.06
N LYS A 139 -2.79 -22.07 -2.07
CA LYS A 139 -3.39 -21.63 -0.81
C LYS A 139 -3.95 -20.23 -0.93
N CYS A 140 -3.28 -19.31 -1.60
CA CYS A 140 -3.82 -17.98 -1.85
C CYS A 140 -3.18 -17.35 -3.10
N ASN A 141 -3.99 -16.65 -3.90
CA ASN A 141 -3.47 -15.86 -5.00
C ASN A 141 -2.93 -14.52 -4.49
N ALA A 142 -1.59 -14.43 -4.46
CA ALA A 142 -0.79 -13.27 -4.08
C ALA A 142 -1.20 -11.95 -4.76
N SER A 143 -1.79 -12.02 -5.96
CA SER A 143 -2.22 -10.85 -6.70
C SER A 143 -3.27 -10.02 -5.94
N PHE A 144 -4.15 -10.66 -5.16
CA PHE A 144 -5.21 -9.93 -4.44
C PHE A 144 -4.66 -9.05 -3.32
N VAL A 145 -3.77 -9.59 -2.48
CA VAL A 145 -3.12 -8.81 -1.41
C VAL A 145 -2.20 -7.74 -1.98
N ALA A 146 -1.48 -8.05 -3.07
CA ALA A 146 -0.63 -7.07 -3.74
C ALA A 146 -1.44 -5.93 -4.37
N MET A 147 -2.63 -6.22 -4.91
CA MET A 147 -3.55 -5.21 -5.42
C MET A 147 -4.02 -4.27 -4.30
N GLY A 148 -4.47 -4.81 -3.16
CA GLY A 148 -4.90 -4.01 -2.01
C GLY A 148 -3.78 -3.13 -1.44
N ALA A 149 -2.59 -3.69 -1.25
CA ALA A 149 -1.44 -2.94 -0.74
C ALA A 149 -0.99 -1.83 -1.71
N CYS A 150 -0.89 -2.14 -3.01
CA CYS A 150 -0.57 -1.14 -4.03
C CYS A 150 -1.59 0.00 -4.02
N TYR A 151 -2.88 -0.36 -3.96
CA TYR A 151 -3.98 0.59 -3.96
C TYR A 151 -3.88 1.55 -2.77
N HIS A 152 -3.78 1.04 -1.54
CA HIS A 152 -3.65 1.88 -0.33
C HIS A 152 -2.45 2.84 -0.41
N PHE A 153 -1.30 2.36 -0.86
CA PHE A 153 -0.12 3.23 -1.01
C PHE A 153 -0.31 4.31 -2.06
N LYS A 154 -0.88 3.98 -3.22
CA LYS A 154 -1.11 4.94 -4.30
C LYS A 154 -2.11 6.02 -3.90
N VAL A 155 -3.19 5.63 -3.24
CA VAL A 155 -4.21 6.55 -2.73
C VAL A 155 -3.62 7.45 -1.65
N TYR A 156 -2.85 6.90 -0.70
CA TYR A 156 -2.16 7.68 0.33
C TYR A 156 -1.16 8.69 -0.24
N GLN A 157 -0.31 8.26 -1.19
CA GLN A 157 0.63 9.15 -1.87
C GLN A 157 -0.07 10.31 -2.58
N SER A 158 -1.26 10.04 -3.09
CA SER A 158 -2.07 10.98 -3.87
C SER A 158 -3.17 11.64 -3.05
N CYS A 159 -3.11 11.54 -1.72
CA CYS A 159 -4.09 12.13 -0.81
C CYS A 159 -4.34 13.60 -1.18
N PRO A 160 -5.60 14.01 -1.43
CA PRO A 160 -5.94 15.40 -1.70
C PRO A 160 -5.47 16.32 -0.57
N LYS A 161 -5.03 17.54 -0.92
CA LYS A 161 -4.45 18.48 0.06
C LYS A 161 -5.42 18.87 1.17
N ASP A 162 -6.71 18.94 0.86
CA ASP A 162 -7.80 19.24 1.78
C ASP A 162 -8.14 18.07 2.71
N GLN A 163 -7.67 16.85 2.39
CA GLN A 163 -7.82 15.64 3.18
C GLN A 163 -6.53 15.25 3.92
N TRP A 164 -5.46 16.01 3.74
CA TRP A 164 -4.13 15.71 4.27
C TRP A 164 -3.85 16.46 5.58
N THR A 165 -3.43 15.72 6.59
CA THR A 165 -2.93 16.28 7.84
C THR A 165 -1.45 16.61 7.72
N GLU A 166 -1.11 17.90 7.78
CA GLU A 166 0.30 18.34 7.76
C GLU A 166 0.97 18.08 9.11
N SER A 167 1.86 17.10 9.14
CA SER A 167 2.73 16.83 10.28
C SER A 167 4.06 16.22 9.83
N LYS A 168 5.11 16.36 10.65
CA LYS A 168 6.42 15.74 10.37
C LYS A 168 6.31 14.22 10.21
N LYS A 169 5.46 13.60 11.01
CA LYS A 169 5.15 12.16 10.97
C LYS A 169 4.55 11.78 9.61
N CYS A 170 3.53 12.52 9.16
CA CYS A 170 2.85 12.25 7.89
C CYS A 170 3.77 12.46 6.68
N SER A 171 4.59 13.52 6.68
CA SER A 171 5.60 13.74 5.64
C SER A 171 6.64 12.62 5.60
N ALA A 172 7.15 12.18 6.76
CA ALA A 172 8.12 11.09 6.84
C ALA A 172 7.54 9.76 6.33
N THR A 173 6.30 9.43 6.71
CA THR A 173 5.57 8.26 6.21
C THR A 173 5.39 8.33 4.69
N LYS A 174 4.97 9.49 4.16
CA LYS A 174 4.79 9.69 2.72
C LYS A 174 6.11 9.53 1.96
N ASP A 175 7.19 10.13 2.46
CA ASP A 175 8.53 10.00 1.87
C ASP A 175 9.01 8.55 1.87
N TRP A 176 8.77 7.80 2.95
CA TRP A 176 9.11 6.39 3.01
C TRP A 176 8.31 5.58 2.00
N ILE A 177 6.99 5.78 1.91
CA ILE A 177 6.14 5.07 0.93
C ILE A 177 6.60 5.40 -0.50
N VAL A 178 6.87 6.67 -0.83
CA VAL A 178 7.38 7.06 -2.16
C VAL A 178 8.71 6.37 -2.50
N LYS A 179 9.61 6.24 -1.52
CA LYS A 179 10.90 5.58 -1.72
C LYS A 179 10.79 4.07 -1.82
N CYS A 180 9.84 3.46 -1.11
CA CYS A 180 9.80 2.02 -0.88
C CYS A 180 8.64 1.27 -1.55
N SER A 181 7.56 1.92 -2.00
CA SER A 181 6.35 1.24 -2.52
C SER A 181 6.60 0.42 -3.78
N ASN A 182 7.59 0.79 -4.58
CA ASN A 182 7.99 0.03 -5.78
C ASN A 182 9.13 -0.97 -5.49
N ASN A 183 9.68 -0.95 -4.28
CA ASN A 183 10.70 -1.91 -3.84
C ASN A 183 10.00 -3.13 -3.24
N MET A 184 10.25 -4.31 -3.82
CA MET A 184 9.73 -5.57 -3.30
C MET A 184 10.17 -5.89 -1.86
N ASP A 185 11.22 -5.23 -1.35
CA ASP A 185 11.63 -5.33 0.05
C ASP A 185 10.56 -4.80 1.02
N ILE A 186 9.65 -3.93 0.57
CA ILE A 186 8.51 -3.46 1.39
C ILE A 186 7.63 -4.63 1.82
N VAL A 187 7.51 -5.67 0.99
CA VAL A 187 6.77 -6.88 1.33
C VAL A 187 7.42 -7.54 2.54
N LYS A 188 8.77 -7.59 2.61
CA LYS A 188 9.49 -8.16 3.75
C LYS A 188 9.23 -7.39 5.05
N ALA A 189 9.06 -6.07 4.98
CA ALA A 189 8.72 -5.23 6.12
C ALA A 189 7.33 -5.56 6.69
N PHE A 190 6.36 -5.91 5.84
CA PHE A 190 5.07 -6.43 6.31
C PHE A 190 5.17 -7.85 6.89
N GLY A 191 6.09 -8.67 6.38
CA GLY A 191 6.34 -10.01 6.91
C GLY A 191 6.98 -10.04 8.29
N SER A 192 7.71 -8.99 8.69
CA SER A 192 8.27 -8.89 10.03
C SER A 192 7.23 -8.50 11.08
N LEU A 193 6.14 -7.81 10.71
CA LEU A 193 5.01 -7.52 11.61
C LEU A 193 4.24 -8.78 12.03
N ASN A 194 4.18 -9.80 11.17
CA ASN A 194 3.50 -11.08 11.49
C ASN A 194 4.26 -12.00 12.45
N LYS A 195 5.45 -11.59 12.92
CA LYS A 195 6.25 -12.33 13.90
C LYS A 195 6.17 -11.74 15.31
N ALA A 196 5.46 -10.64 15.50
CA ALA A 196 5.29 -9.96 16.78
C ALA A 196 4.01 -10.41 17.50
#